data_AF-A0A661J9Q9-F1
#
_entry.id   AF-A0A661J9Q9-F1
#
_cell.length_a   1.000
_cell.length_b   1.000
_cell.length_c   1.000
_cell.angle_alpha   90.00
_cell.angle_beta   90.00
_cell.angle_gamma   90.00
#
_symmetry.space_group_name_H-M   'P 1'
#
loop_
_entity.id
_entity.type
_entity.pdbx_description
1 polymer ?
#
loop_
_entity_poly.entity_id
_entity_poly.type
_entity_poly.pdbx_seq_one_letter_code
_entity_poly.pdbx_strand_id
1 'polypeptide(L)' 'LYCTTRPCVICAKMVINANIIVVYFEEGYADELSDQMFQEAGIQLSNWKSPDGGGE' A
#
# COMPACT_ATOMS: atom_id res chain seq x y z
N LEU A 1 -4.35 3.26 6.01
CA LEU A 1 -4.93 1.95 5.62
C LEU A 1 -3.95 0.87 6.01
N TYR A 2 -4.39 -0.20 6.66
CA TYR A 2 -3.58 -1.41 6.90
C TYR A 2 -4.16 -2.54 6.03
N CYS A 3 -3.30 -3.25 5.32
CA CYS A 3 -3.67 -4.41 4.52
C CYS A 3 -2.55 -5.45 4.54
N THR A 4 -2.85 -6.72 4.28
CA THR A 4 -1.80 -7.74 4.20
C THR A 4 -1.01 -7.58 2.90
N THR A 5 -1.70 -7.53 1.76
CA THR A 5 -1.09 -7.38 0.44
C THR A 5 -1.02 -5.92 -0.01
N ARG A 6 0.07 -5.56 -0.70
CA ARG A 6 0.22 -4.24 -1.33
C ARG A 6 -0.94 -3.92 -2.30
N PRO A 7 -1.54 -2.71 -2.24
CA PRO A 7 -2.63 -2.34 -3.13
C PRO A 7 -2.21 -2.28 -4.60
N CYS A 8 -3.00 -2.85 -5.51
CA CYS A 8 -2.80 -2.72 -6.96
C CYS A 8 -3.26 -1.35 -7.50
N VAL A 9 -3.07 -1.09 -8.80
CA VAL A 9 -3.50 0.15 -9.48
C VAL A 9 -4.98 0.55 -9.25
N ILE A 10 -5.88 -0.42 -9.14
CA ILE A 10 -7.32 -0.16 -8.90
C ILE A 10 -7.51 0.34 -7.46
N CYS A 11 -6.89 -0.35 -6.50
CA CYS A 11 -6.92 0.05 -5.10
C CYS A 11 -6.22 1.41 -4.90
N ALA A 12 -5.13 1.69 -5.61
CA ALA A 12 -4.45 2.99 -5.55
C ALA A 12 -5.41 4.13 -5.86
N LYS A 13 -6.21 4.04 -6.94
CA LYS A 13 -7.26 5.03 -7.23
C LYS A 13 -8.26 5.20 -6.09
N MET A 14 -8.70 4.11 -5.48
CA MET A 14 -9.64 4.15 -4.35
C MET A 14 -9.03 4.83 -3.13
N VAL A 15 -7.77 4.53 -2.82
CA VAL A 15 -7.02 5.09 -1.68
C VAL A 15 -6.80 6.59 -1.87
N ILE A 16 -6.41 7.01 -3.08
CA ILE A 16 -6.24 8.42 -3.46
C ILE A 16 -7.57 9.19 -3.29
N ASN A 17 -8.65 8.69 -3.88
CA ASN A 17 -9.95 9.34 -3.82
C ASN A 17 -10.56 9.36 -2.41
N ALA A 18 -10.14 8.45 -1.54
CA ALA A 18 -10.55 8.42 -0.14
C ALA A 18 -9.73 9.36 0.75
N ASN A 19 -8.82 10.17 0.18
CA ASN A 19 -7.91 11.06 0.92
C ASN A 19 -7.07 10.32 1.99
N ILE A 20 -6.72 9.05 1.74
CA ILE A 20 -5.83 8.30 2.64
C ILE A 20 -4.38 8.72 2.37
N ILE A 21 -3.65 9.08 3.42
CA ILE A 21 -2.29 9.61 3.32
C ILE A 21 -1.18 8.56 3.52
N VAL A 22 -1.53 7.41 4.10
CA VAL A 22 -0.57 6.34 4.48
C VAL A 22 -1.22 4.96 4.29
N VAL A 23 -0.47 4.05 3.68
CA VAL A 23 -0.80 2.62 3.58
C VAL A 23 0.32 1.78 4.18
N TYR A 24 -0.04 0.94 5.14
CA TYR A 24 0.81 -0.08 5.74
C TYR A 24 0.46 -1.45 5.15
N PHE A 25 1.47 -2.19 4.68
CA PHE A 25 1.27 -3.51 4.08
C PHE A 25 2.31 -4.54 4.52
N GLU A 26 1.95 -5.82 4.61
CA GLU A 26 2.85 -6.89 5.08
C GLU A 26 3.64 -7.52 3.92
N GLU A 27 2.95 -7.85 2.84
CA GLU A 27 3.49 -8.52 1.66
C GLU A 27 3.48 -7.59 0.44
N GLY A 28 4.63 -7.48 -0.22
CA GLY A 28 4.79 -6.66 -1.42
C GLY A 28 4.70 -7.49 -2.70
N TYR A 29 3.69 -7.25 -3.53
CA TYR A 29 3.82 -7.46 -4.97
C TYR A 29 4.23 -6.14 -5.62
N ALA A 30 5.26 -6.15 -6.46
CA ALA A 30 5.75 -4.95 -7.13
C ALA A 30 4.89 -4.66 -8.36
N ASP A 31 4.00 -3.68 -8.26
CA ASP A 31 3.29 -3.09 -9.40
C ASP A 31 3.80 -1.65 -9.58
N GLU A 32 4.74 -1.46 -10.51
CA GLU A 32 5.41 -0.18 -10.77
C GLU A 32 4.42 0.97 -11.04
N LEU A 33 3.28 0.67 -11.67
CA LEU A 33 2.26 1.68 -11.95
C LEU A 33 1.56 2.13 -10.68
N SER A 34 1.23 1.19 -9.77
CA SER A 34 0.65 1.54 -8.48
C SER A 34 1.58 2.43 -7.67
N ASP A 35 2.89 2.17 -7.73
CA ASP A 35 3.93 2.91 -7.01
C ASP A 35 4.04 4.34 -7.51
N GLN A 36 4.03 4.53 -8.83
CA GLN A 36 3.99 5.85 -9.45
C GLN A 36 2.74 6.63 -9.00
N MET A 37 1.57 6.00 -9.01
CA MET A 37 0.33 6.64 -8.57
C MET A 37 0.38 7.08 -7.11
N PHE A 38 0.90 6.24 -6.22
CA PHE A 38 1.05 6.60 -4.80
C PHE A 38 2.07 7.72 -4.60
N GLN A 39 3.18 7.69 -5.34
CA GLN A 39 4.21 8.73 -5.30
C GLN A 39 3.67 10.08 -5.79
N GLU A 40 2.99 10.11 -6.94
CA GLU A 40 2.39 11.32 -7.51
C GLU A 40 1.31 11.92 -6.59
N ALA A 41 0.54 11.07 -5.92
CA ALA A 41 -0.48 11.49 -4.96
C ALA A 41 0.07 11.88 -3.58
N GLY A 42 1.38 11.71 -3.33
CA GLY A 42 2.00 12.01 -2.04
C GLY A 42 1.58 11.05 -0.91
N ILE A 43 1.18 9.82 -1.24
CA ILE A 43 0.73 8.82 -0.29
C ILE A 43 1.91 7.94 0.12
N GLN A 44 2.14 7.81 1.42
CA GLN A 44 3.25 7.03 1.96
C GLN A 44 2.89 5.55 2.01
N LEU A 45 3.71 4.73 1.35
CA LEU A 45 3.67 3.27 1.46
C LEU A 45 4.71 2.80 2.47
N SER A 46 4.31 1.97 3.43
CA SER A 46 5.20 1.44 4.47
C SER A 46 5.00 -0.06 4.63
N ASN A 47 6.07 -0.83 4.49
CA ASN A 47 6.01 -2.25 4.80
C ASN A 47 5.94 -2.43 6.33
N TRP A 48 4.81 -2.90 6.81
CA TRP A 48 4.59 -3.20 8.22
C TRP A 48 4.97 -4.66 8.47
N LYS A 49 5.95 -4.87 9.35
CA LYS A 49 6.24 -6.21 9.87
C LYS A 49 5.47 -6.38 11.17
N SER A 50 4.42 -7.20 11.14
CA SER A 50 3.72 -7.54 12.37
C SER A 50 4.69 -8.25 13.33
N PRO A 51 4.78 -7.85 14.60
CA PRO A 51 5.70 -8.45 15.57
C PRO A 51 5.37 -9.93 15.87
N ASP A 52 4.20 -10.40 15.44
CA ASP A 52 3.64 -11.70 15.83
C ASP A 52 3.94 -12.82 14.82
N GLY A 53 4.73 -12.57 13.77
CA GLY A 53 5.13 -13.61 12.82
C GLY A 53 3.93 -14.23 12.08
N GLY A 54 3.10 -13.39 11.46
CA GLY A 54 2.15 -13.84 10.44
C GLY A 54 2.85 -13.94 9.10
N GLY A 55 3.61 -15.00 8.89
CA GLY A 55 4.25 -15.32 7.62
C GLY A 55 4.72 -16.76 7.65
N GLU A 56 3.98 -17.63 6.98
CA GLU A 56 4.48 -18.96 6.60
C GLU A 56 5.71 -18.83 5.69
#